data_AF-A0A522WC28-F1
#
_entry.id   AF-A0A522WC28-F1
#
_cell.length_a   1.000
_cell.length_b   1.000
_cell.length_c   1.000
_cell.angle_alpha   90.00
_cell.angle_beta   90.00
_cell.angle_gamma   90.00
#
_symmetry.space_group_name_H-M   'P 1'
#
loop_
_entity.id
_entity.type
_entity.pdbx_description
1 polymer ?
#
loop_
_entity_poly.entity_id
_entity_poly.type
_entity_poly.pdbx_seq_one_letter_code
_entity_poly.pdbx_strand_id
1 'polypeptide(L)'
;STAAYQGFGLGFDRKAISLLGELATLGISPQLTILLDIGVREGLKRIRRDKDRIERRSLDYHRRVRAGYLKIAKDDPKRIKIVKVKTIGETQREIRRLIEKLLSRRAVNW
;
A
#
# COMPACT_ATOMS: atom_id res chain seq x y z
N SER A 1 -2.05 -4.69 3.94
CA SER A 1 -2.66 -5.00 2.62
C SER A 1 -4.11 -5.45 2.75
N THR A 2 -4.44 -6.28 3.74
CA THR A 2 -5.78 -6.85 4.00
C THR A 2 -6.93 -5.84 3.94
N ALA A 3 -6.79 -4.66 4.57
CA ALA A 3 -7.82 -3.62 4.55
C ALA A 3 -8.24 -3.18 3.13
N ALA A 4 -7.30 -3.05 2.19
CA ALA A 4 -7.60 -2.66 0.82
C ALA A 4 -8.23 -3.81 0.02
N TYR A 5 -7.66 -5.02 0.10
CA TYR A 5 -8.14 -6.16 -0.69
C TYR A 5 -9.47 -6.72 -0.19
N GLN A 6 -9.64 -6.83 1.12
CA GLN A 6 -10.82 -7.42 1.74
C GLN A 6 -11.90 -6.37 2.02
N GLY A 7 -11.52 -5.24 2.61
CA GLY A 7 -12.47 -4.18 2.94
C GLY A 7 -12.98 -3.45 1.70
N PHE A 8 -12.09 -2.90 0.89
CA PHE A 8 -12.50 -2.16 -0.32
C PHE A 8 -12.76 -3.09 -1.52
N GLY A 9 -11.92 -4.10 -1.71
CA GLY A 9 -12.07 -5.03 -2.83
C GLY A 9 -13.32 -5.90 -2.72
N LEU A 10 -13.54 -6.53 -1.56
CA LEU A 10 -14.65 -7.46 -1.31
C LEU A 10 -15.81 -6.87 -0.51
N GLY A 11 -15.69 -5.66 0.03
CA GLY A 11 -16.78 -4.99 0.75
C GLY A 11 -16.94 -5.41 2.21
N PHE A 12 -15.96 -6.10 2.80
CA PHE A 12 -16.02 -6.44 4.22
C PHE A 12 -15.92 -5.21 5.12
N ASP A 13 -16.49 -5.33 6.32
CA ASP A 13 -16.48 -4.25 7.31
C ASP A 13 -15.03 -3.85 7.67
N ARG A 14 -14.72 -2.57 7.46
CA ARG A 14 -13.37 -2.04 7.65
C ARG A 14 -12.98 -1.91 9.12
N LYS A 15 -13.94 -1.67 10.03
CA LYS A 15 -13.67 -1.64 11.47
C LYS A 15 -13.33 -3.03 11.97
N ALA A 16 -14.09 -4.04 11.52
CA ALA A 16 -13.80 -5.43 11.85
C ALA A 16 -12.41 -5.85 11.34
N ILE A 17 -12.04 -5.49 10.10
CA ILE A 17 -10.68 -5.76 9.57
C ILE A 17 -9.60 -5.04 10.38
N SER A 18 -9.83 -3.79 10.81
CA SER A 18 -8.86 -3.05 11.63
C SER A 18 -8.63 -3.75 12.96
N LEU A 19 -9.72 -4.11 13.65
CA LEU A 19 -9.67 -4.79 14.95
C LEU A 19 -8.93 -6.13 14.86
N LEU A 20 -9.27 -6.95 13.85
CA LEU A 20 -8.56 -8.21 13.61
C LEU A 20 -7.08 -7.98 13.28
N GLY A 21 -6.76 -6.91 12.55
CA GLY A 21 -5.39 -6.53 12.26
C GLY A 21 -4.62 -6.17 13.52
N GLU A 22 -5.19 -5.33 14.38
CA GLU A 22 -4.59 -4.90 15.65
C GLU A 22 -4.36 -6.09 16.60
N LEU A 23 -5.33 -7.00 16.71
CA LEU A 23 -5.19 -8.22 17.49
C LEU A 23 -4.08 -9.11 16.93
N ALA A 24 -4.08 -9.35 15.62
CA ALA A 24 -3.10 -10.23 14.97
C ALA A 24 -1.67 -9.69 15.03
N THR A 25 -1.50 -8.37 15.12
CA THR A 25 -0.17 -7.74 15.23
C THR A 25 0.19 -7.34 16.66
N LEU A 26 -0.65 -7.64 17.66
CA LEU A 26 -0.48 -7.18 19.04
C LEU A 26 -0.26 -5.65 19.12
N GLY A 27 -0.98 -4.90 18.29
CA GLY A 27 -0.87 -3.44 18.20
C GLY A 27 0.38 -2.91 17.48
N ILE A 28 1.28 -3.79 17.00
CA ILE A 28 2.47 -3.37 16.26
C ILE A 28 2.06 -2.80 14.91
N SER A 29 2.56 -1.59 14.60
CA SER A 29 2.33 -0.92 13.32
C SER A 29 3.65 -0.42 12.71
N PRO A 30 3.76 -0.38 11.37
CA PRO A 30 4.96 0.13 10.70
C PRO A 30 5.17 1.61 10.97
N GLN A 31 6.40 2.07 11.07
CA GLN A 31 6.70 3.51 11.17
C GLN A 31 6.65 4.22 9.81
N LEU A 32 6.84 3.45 8.75
CA LEU A 32 6.74 3.89 7.37
C LEU A 32 6.08 2.79 6.54
N THR A 33 5.14 3.17 5.69
CA THR A 33 4.60 2.31 4.64
C THR A 33 4.69 3.06 3.33
N ILE A 34 5.29 2.45 2.31
CA ILE A 34 5.39 3.04 0.98
C ILE A 34 4.33 2.41 0.09
N LEU A 35 3.39 3.22 -0.38
CA LEU A 35 2.39 2.82 -1.34
C LEU A 35 2.87 3.16 -2.75
N LEU A 36 3.21 2.13 -3.53
CA LEU A 36 3.53 2.28 -4.96
C LEU A 36 2.23 2.41 -5.74
N ASP A 37 1.89 3.64 -6.15
CA ASP A 37 0.69 3.91 -6.94
C ASP A 37 0.97 3.77 -8.43
N ILE A 38 0.25 2.85 -9.07
CA ILE A 38 0.29 2.59 -10.50
C ILE A 38 -1.15 2.41 -11.03
N GLY A 39 -1.38 2.79 -12.29
CA GLY A 39 -2.66 2.55 -12.95
C GLY A 39 -3.00 1.06 -12.99
N VAL A 40 -4.25 0.69 -12.67
CA VAL A 40 -4.68 -0.73 -12.60
C VAL A 40 -4.34 -1.51 -13.87
N ARG A 41 -4.66 -0.96 -15.05
CA ARG A 41 -4.37 -1.61 -16.34
C ARG A 41 -2.89 -1.78 -16.57
N GLU A 42 -2.09 -0.78 -16.19
CA GLU A 42 -0.64 -0.81 -16.33
C GLU A 42 -0.02 -1.84 -15.37
N GLY A 43 -0.45 -1.86 -14.11
CA GLY A 43 0.00 -2.84 -13.13
C GLY A 43 -0.30 -4.27 -13.55
N LEU A 44 -1.51 -4.55 -14.05
CA LEU A 44 -1.88 -5.87 -14.56
C LEU A 44 -1.07 -6.30 -15.80
N LYS A 45 -0.66 -5.35 -16.66
CA LYS A 45 0.21 -5.63 -17.81
C LYS A 45 1.65 -5.99 -17.41
N ARG A 46 2.11 -5.57 -16.23
CA ARG A 46 3.47 -5.86 -15.74
C ARG A 46 3.61 -7.26 -15.14
N ILE A 47 2.52 -7.99 -14.94
CA ILE A 47 2.54 -9.37 -14.44
C ILE A 47 3.02 -10.29 -15.57
N ARG A 48 4.25 -10.80 -15.46
CA ARG A 48 4.87 -11.71 -16.45
C ARG A 48 4.68 -13.20 -16.13
N ARG A 49 4.14 -13.51 -14.95
CA ARG A 49 3.85 -14.86 -14.47
C ARG A 49 2.38 -15.20 -14.67
N ASP A 50 2.03 -16.46 -14.43
CA ASP A 50 0.63 -16.86 -14.37
C ASP A 50 -0.12 -16.08 -13.29
N LYS A 51 -1.29 -15.57 -13.70
CA LYS A 51 -2.17 -14.81 -12.82
C LYS A 51 -2.78 -15.73 -11.79
N ASP A 52 -2.64 -15.36 -10.52
CA ASP A 52 -3.32 -16.03 -9.42
C ASP A 52 -4.82 -15.65 -9.35
N ARG A 53 -5.53 -16.24 -8.38
CA ARG A 53 -6.97 -16.01 -8.17
C ARG A 53 -7.34 -14.53 -7.97
N ILE A 54 -6.47 -13.73 -7.36
CA ILE A 54 -6.72 -12.30 -7.12
C ILE A 54 -6.47 -11.50 -8.40
N GLU A 55 -5.39 -11.80 -9.10
CA GLU A 55 -4.99 -11.14 -10.36
C GLU A 55 -5.95 -11.42 -11.53
N ARG A 56 -6.73 -12.49 -11.43
CA ARG A 56 -7.82 -12.84 -12.36
C ARG A 56 -9.15 -12.13 -12.04
N ARG A 57 -9.25 -11.37 -10.95
CA ARG A 57 -10.49 -10.64 -10.63
C ARG A 57 -10.74 -9.50 -11.62
N SER A 58 -11.97 -8.96 -11.61
CA SER A 58 -12.39 -7.92 -12.54
C SER A 58 -11.58 -6.63 -12.39
N LEU A 59 -11.53 -5.83 -13.46
CA LEU A 59 -10.91 -4.50 -13.40
C LEU A 59 -11.53 -3.61 -12.31
N ASP A 60 -12.84 -3.72 -12.06
CA ASP A 60 -13.52 -2.95 -11.03
C ASP A 60 -13.10 -3.35 -9.62
N TYR A 61 -12.85 -4.64 -9.39
CA TYR A 61 -12.23 -5.09 -8.14
C TYR A 61 -10.89 -4.39 -7.92
N HIS A 62 -10.00 -4.41 -8.91
CA HIS A 62 -8.69 -3.77 -8.79
C HIS A 62 -8.79 -2.24 -8.66
N ARG A 63 -9.77 -1.60 -9.30
CA ARG A 63 -10.07 -0.16 -9.13
C ARG A 63 -10.47 0.16 -7.69
N ARG A 64 -11.37 -0.63 -7.09
CA ARG A 64 -11.76 -0.47 -5.68
C ARG A 64 -10.57 -0.69 -4.74
N VAL A 65 -9.74 -1.71 -4.99
CA VAL A 65 -8.53 -1.95 -4.20
C VAL A 65 -7.58 -0.75 -4.27
N ARG A 66 -7.29 -0.22 -5.45
CA ARG A 66 -6.45 0.98 -5.62
C ARG A 66 -7.05 2.18 -4.89
N ALA A 67 -8.34 2.45 -5.07
CA ALA A 67 -9.04 3.53 -4.38
C ALA A 67 -8.96 3.38 -2.85
N GLY A 68 -9.10 2.15 -2.35
CA GLY A 68 -8.94 1.82 -0.94
C GLY A 68 -7.54 2.14 -0.41
N TYR A 69 -6.49 1.72 -1.11
CA TYR A 69 -5.11 2.07 -0.74
C TYR A 69 -4.87 3.57 -0.71
N LEU A 70 -5.33 4.30 -1.73
CA LEU A 70 -5.19 5.76 -1.78
C LEU A 70 -5.97 6.45 -0.66
N LYS A 71 -7.16 5.95 -0.30
CA LYS A 71 -7.91 6.46 0.85
C LYS A 71 -7.16 6.21 2.16
N ILE A 72 -6.70 4.99 2.39
CA ILE A 72 -5.93 4.64 3.60
C ILE A 72 -4.67 5.52 3.73
N ALA A 73 -3.98 5.76 2.61
CA ALA A 73 -2.81 6.64 2.61
C ALA A 73 -3.13 8.11 2.89
N LYS A 74 -4.29 8.60 2.45
CA LYS A 74 -4.78 9.96 2.76
C LYS A 74 -5.21 10.09 4.22
N ASP A 75 -5.78 9.03 4.79
CA ASP A 75 -6.25 9.01 6.19
C ASP A 75 -5.06 8.90 7.18
N ASP A 76 -3.91 8.36 6.75
CA ASP A 76 -2.68 8.30 7.56
C ASP A 76 -1.43 8.76 6.76
N PRO A 77 -1.33 10.05 6.45
CA PRO A 77 -0.25 10.58 5.62
C PRO A 77 1.07 10.69 6.40
N LYS A 78 1.06 10.58 7.73
CA LYS A 78 2.29 10.60 8.54
C LYS A 78 3.06 9.30 8.34
N ARG A 79 2.39 8.15 8.47
CA ARG A 79 2.97 6.81 8.30
C ARG A 79 3.06 6.36 6.85
N ILE A 80 2.05 6.66 6.02
CA ILE A 80 1.96 6.15 4.66
C ILE A 80 2.39 7.20 3.65
N LYS A 81 3.37 6.87 2.80
CA LYS A 81 3.87 7.73 1.73
C LYS A 81 3.52 7.13 0.38
N ILE A 82 2.84 7.92 -0.45
CA ILE A 82 2.48 7.54 -1.81
C ILE A 82 3.66 7.88 -2.73
N VAL A 83 4.11 6.90 -3.50
CA VAL A 83 5.12 7.06 -4.56
C VAL A 83 4.46 6.67 -5.87
N LYS A 84 4.37 7.61 -6.81
CA LYS A 84 3.86 7.29 -8.17
C LYS A 84 4.92 6.46 -8.89
N VAL A 85 4.52 5.31 -9.42
CA VAL A 85 5.42 4.46 -10.18
C VAL A 85 5.74 5.14 -11.52
N LYS A 86 7.03 5.32 -11.80
CA LYS A 86 7.56 5.84 -13.07
C LYS A 86 8.53 4.82 -13.67
N THR A 87 9.70 5.26 -14.11
CA THR A 87 10.84 4.37 -14.38
C THR A 87 11.32 3.73 -13.07
N ILE A 88 12.03 2.60 -13.19
CA ILE A 88 12.62 1.90 -12.03
C ILE A 88 13.56 2.84 -11.26
N GLY A 89 14.46 3.55 -11.99
CA GLY A 89 15.42 4.45 -11.37
C GLY A 89 14.78 5.63 -10.63
N GLU A 90 13.78 6.28 -11.22
CA GLU A 90 13.07 7.37 -10.54
C GLU A 90 12.31 6.89 -9.31
N THR A 91 11.59 5.77 -9.43
CA THR A 91 10.82 5.19 -8.32
C THR A 91 11.75 4.80 -7.18
N GLN A 92 12.89 4.18 -7.48
CA GLN A 92 13.91 3.82 -6.48
C GLN A 92 14.51 5.04 -5.79
N ARG A 93 14.84 6.11 -6.54
CA ARG A 93 15.36 7.35 -5.95
C ARG A 93 14.37 7.97 -4.97
N GLU A 94 13.10 8.01 -5.33
CA GLU A 94 12.06 8.55 -4.45
C GLU A 94 11.88 7.72 -3.17
N ILE A 95 11.88 6.39 -3.29
CA ILE A 95 11.83 5.47 -2.15
C ILE A 95 13.02 5.68 -1.21
N ARG A 96 14.25 5.71 -1.76
CA ARG A 96 15.48 5.91 -0.96
C ARG A 96 15.43 7.21 -0.17
N ARG A 97 15.05 8.31 -0.82
CA ARG A 97 14.89 9.62 -0.18
C ARG A 97 13.92 9.58 1.02
N LEU A 98 12.81 8.84 0.91
CA LEU A 98 11.84 8.69 2.00
C LEU A 98 12.41 7.88 3.17
N ILE A 99 13.17 6.83 2.88
CA ILE A 99 13.84 5.99 3.87
C ILE A 99 14.95 6.78 4.58
N GLU A 100 15.82 7.45 3.83
CA GLU A 100 16.90 8.28 4.37
C GLU A 100 16.35 9.37 5.30
N LYS A 101 15.25 10.03 4.91
CA LYS A 101 14.56 11.01 5.76
C LYS A 101 14.02 10.40 7.06
N LEU A 102 13.59 9.14 7.03
CA LEU A 102 13.14 8.45 8.24
C LEU A 102 14.32 8.11 9.15
N LEU A 103 15.43 7.63 8.57
CA LEU A 103 16.63 7.24 9.32
C LEU A 103 17.35 8.45 9.93
N SER A 104 17.45 9.57 9.20
CA SER A 104 18.11 10.78 9.70
C SER A 104 17.38 11.40 10.90
N ARG A 105 16.05 11.30 10.94
CA ARG A 105 15.24 11.72 12.10
C ARG A 105 15.49 10.88 13.35
N ARG A 106 16.01 9.66 13.19
CA ARG A 106 16.30 8.73 14.28
C ARG A 106 17.74 8.85 14.79
N ALA A 107 18.67 9.27 13.93
CA ALA A 107 20.07 9.49 14.28
C ALA A 107 20.29 10.67 15.25
N VAL A 108 19.27 11.48 15.53
CA VAL A 108 19.35 12.63 16.47
C VAL A 108 18.92 12.26 17.90
N ASN A 109 18.46 11.03 18.15
CA ASN A 109 17.94 10.59 19.45
C ASN A 109 18.71 9.40 20.05
N TRP A 110 20.05 9.42 19.95
CA TRP A 110 20.94 8.52 20.69
C TRP A 110 22.11 9.31 21.26
#